data_AF-A0A3L6R602-F1
#
_entry.id   AF-A0A3L6R602-F1
#
_cell.length_a   1.000
_cell.length_b   1.000
_cell.length_c   1.000
_cell.angle_alpha   90.00
_cell.angle_beta   90.00
_cell.angle_gamma   90.00
#
_symmetry.space_group_name_H-M   'P 1'
#
loop_
_entity.id
_entity.type
_entity.pdbx_description
1 polymer ?
#
loop_
_entity_poly.entity_id
_entity_poly.type
_entity_poly.pdbx_seq_one_letter_code
_entity_poly.pdbx_strand_id
1 'polypeptide(L)'
;MLHSDWPPSPCILSVFSSRTGLREDRLFTREGEAAGTVADMRQDQRFEPYRHAEYCRGALYVHCQTDFVMRISSSTSTYRVIKPPIRGTEVSADLEFHLARSKMGIYYALLDDNYRLRVWILDESCDQIEWKLRHDSGRGLPFSSLETCDHGPWVLTDVDYDDESEGRRR
;
A
#
# COMPACT_ATOMS: atom_id res chain seq x y z
N MET A 1 -3.45 2.54 28.34
CA MET A 1 -3.38 2.99 26.93
C MET A 1 -2.56 2.06 26.03
N LEU A 2 -1.59 1.27 26.54
CA LEU A 2 -0.80 0.36 25.69
C LEU A 2 -1.63 -0.74 25.00
N HIS A 3 -2.70 -1.22 25.64
CA HIS A 3 -3.60 -2.25 25.09
C HIS A 3 -4.80 -1.68 24.30
N SER A 4 -4.82 -0.38 24.02
CA SER A 4 -5.88 0.21 23.21
C SER A 4 -5.68 -0.13 21.73
N ASP A 5 -6.76 -0.35 21.01
CA ASP A 5 -6.71 -0.63 19.57
C ASP A 5 -6.06 0.51 18.79
N TRP A 6 -5.27 0.14 17.79
CA TRP A 6 -4.63 1.04 16.85
C TRP A 6 -4.98 0.65 15.40
N PRO A 7 -5.33 1.60 14.52
CA PRO A 7 -5.62 3.01 14.81
C PRO A 7 -6.91 3.20 15.62
N PRO A 8 -7.07 4.30 16.38
CA PRO A 8 -8.22 4.52 17.25
C PRO A 8 -9.53 4.67 16.46
N SER A 9 -10.62 4.13 17.00
CA SER A 9 -11.97 4.34 16.46
C SER A 9 -12.80 5.15 17.46
N PRO A 10 -13.28 6.36 17.10
CA PRO A 10 -13.08 7.04 15.81
C PRO A 10 -11.67 7.64 15.65
N CYS A 11 -11.24 7.80 14.40
CA CYS A 11 -10.02 8.50 14.02
C CYS A 11 -10.38 9.93 13.57
N ILE A 12 -9.67 10.93 14.09
CA ILE A 12 -9.83 12.33 13.68
C ILE A 12 -8.79 12.66 12.61
N LEU A 13 -9.24 13.11 11.45
CA LEU A 13 -8.38 13.57 10.36
C LEU A 13 -8.69 15.01 10.00
N SER A 14 -7.65 15.80 9.75
CA SER A 14 -7.77 17.21 9.32
C SER A 14 -7.92 17.28 7.80
N VAL A 15 -9.15 17.49 7.32
CA VAL A 15 -9.54 17.43 5.91
C VAL A 15 -9.73 18.84 5.36
N PHE A 16 -9.18 19.10 4.17
CA PHE A 16 -9.41 20.37 3.47
C PHE A 16 -10.77 20.37 2.78
N SER A 17 -11.58 21.40 3.05
CA SER A 17 -12.88 21.61 2.43
C SER A 17 -12.77 22.62 1.30
N SER A 18 -13.03 22.21 0.07
CA SER A 18 -13.07 23.12 -1.08
C SER A 18 -14.26 24.10 -1.02
N ARG A 19 -15.30 23.77 -0.25
CA ARG A 19 -16.49 24.63 -0.09
C ARG A 19 -16.23 25.82 0.82
N THR A 20 -15.47 25.60 1.91
CA THR A 20 -15.19 26.63 2.92
C THR A 20 -13.78 27.21 2.77
N GLY A 21 -12.89 26.53 2.03
CA GLY A 21 -11.49 26.90 1.90
C GLY A 21 -10.65 26.64 3.16
N LEU A 22 -11.22 25.93 4.14
CA LEU A 22 -10.62 25.71 5.45
C LEU A 22 -10.31 24.24 5.69
N ARG A 23 -9.41 23.99 6.63
CA ARG A 23 -9.15 22.65 7.17
C ARG A 23 -10.10 22.41 8.34
N GLU A 24 -10.81 21.30 8.28
CA GLU A 24 -11.83 20.93 9.26
C GLU A 24 -11.51 19.54 9.81
N ASP A 25 -11.70 19.36 11.11
CA ASP A 25 -11.54 18.05 11.73
C ASP A 25 -12.77 17.19 11.45
N ARG A 26 -12.53 16.03 10.85
CA ARG A 26 -13.56 15.03 10.58
C ARG A 26 -13.28 13.74 11.32
N LEU A 27 -14.35 13.17 11.87
CA LEU A 27 -14.36 11.88 12.53
C LEU A 27 -14.64 10.78 11.50
N PHE A 28 -13.76 9.78 11.47
CA PHE A 28 -13.94 8.57 10.67
C PHE A 28 -14.06 7.37 11.59
N THR A 29 -15.11 6.57 11.42
CA THR A 29 -15.31 5.36 12.21
C THR A 29 -14.61 4.18 11.56
N ARG A 30 -13.94 3.33 12.35
CA ARG A 30 -13.31 2.11 11.83
C ARG A 30 -14.35 1.07 11.50
N GLU A 31 -14.28 0.54 10.30
CA GLU A 31 -14.97 -0.68 9.88
C GLU A 31 -13.98 -1.85 9.91
N GLY A 32 -14.39 -2.94 10.56
CA GLY A 32 -13.56 -4.14 10.71
C GLY A 32 -12.52 -4.04 11.83
N GLU A 33 -11.50 -4.90 11.73
CA GLU A 33 -10.50 -5.10 12.79
C GLU A 33 -9.50 -3.94 12.90
N ALA A 34 -8.89 -3.82 14.08
CA ALA A 34 -7.72 -2.97 14.29
C ALA A 34 -6.49 -3.54 13.53
N ALA A 35 -5.50 -2.68 13.27
CA ALA A 35 -4.20 -3.13 12.77
C ALA A 35 -3.46 -3.91 13.87
N GLY A 36 -3.57 -3.42 15.10
CA GLY A 36 -2.98 -4.00 16.30
C GLY A 36 -3.31 -3.13 17.49
N THR A 37 -2.40 -3.04 18.43
CA THR A 37 -2.50 -2.23 19.63
C THR A 37 -1.55 -1.03 19.58
N VAL A 38 -1.79 -0.04 20.44
CA VAL A 38 -0.85 1.08 20.64
C VAL A 38 0.53 0.60 21.08
N ALA A 39 0.63 -0.53 21.78
CA ALA A 39 1.92 -1.14 22.12
C ALA A 39 2.68 -1.61 20.87
N ASP A 40 2.00 -2.28 19.93
CA ASP A 40 2.61 -2.75 18.68
C ASP A 40 3.15 -1.58 17.85
N MET A 41 2.34 -0.51 17.72
CA MET A 41 2.76 0.72 17.05
C MET A 41 4.00 1.34 17.71
N ARG A 42 4.04 1.42 19.05
CA ARG A 42 5.18 2.01 19.79
C ARG A 42 6.45 1.16 19.72
N GLN A 43 6.32 -0.14 19.50
CA GLN A 43 7.46 -1.03 19.31
C GLN A 43 8.04 -0.94 17.90
N ASP A 44 7.29 -0.41 16.94
CA ASP A 44 7.79 -0.17 15.59
C ASP A 44 8.84 0.95 15.59
N GLN A 45 10.11 0.54 15.63
CA GLN A 45 11.28 1.42 15.63
C GLN A 45 11.69 1.85 14.22
N ARG A 46 10.97 1.41 13.18
CA ARG A 46 11.33 1.74 11.80
C ARG A 46 11.09 3.22 11.56
N PHE A 47 12.13 3.88 11.06
CA PHE A 47 12.04 5.24 10.59
C PHE A 47 11.42 5.18 9.19
N GLU A 48 10.21 5.69 9.05
CA GLU A 48 9.43 5.69 7.80
C GLU A 48 9.48 7.09 7.18
N PRO A 49 10.51 7.43 6.38
CA PRO A 49 10.64 8.78 5.82
C PRO A 49 9.56 9.09 4.78
N TYR A 50 8.90 8.08 4.18
CA TYR A 50 7.98 8.26 3.06
C TYR A 50 6.63 7.57 3.32
N ARG A 51 5.62 8.36 3.73
CA ARG A 51 4.23 7.88 3.77
C ARG A 51 3.57 8.13 2.42
N HIS A 52 3.28 7.05 1.71
CA HIS A 52 2.60 7.09 0.43
C HIS A 52 1.08 7.16 0.62
N ALA A 53 0.41 7.96 -0.21
CA ALA A 53 -1.05 8.03 -0.23
C ALA A 53 -1.56 8.06 -1.67
N GLU A 54 -2.51 7.19 -1.98
CA GLU A 54 -3.06 7.01 -3.32
C GLU A 54 -4.58 7.13 -3.30
N TYR A 55 -5.14 7.86 -4.26
CA TYR A 55 -6.60 7.98 -4.40
C TYR A 55 -7.10 7.08 -5.54
N CYS A 56 -7.97 6.12 -5.20
CA CYS A 56 -8.51 5.16 -6.15
C CYS A 56 -9.97 4.82 -5.83
N ARG A 57 -10.81 4.68 -6.87
CA ARG A 57 -12.21 4.24 -6.75
C ARG A 57 -13.05 4.91 -5.65
N GLY A 58 -12.83 6.21 -5.40
CA GLY A 58 -13.61 6.97 -4.41
C GLY A 58 -13.09 6.88 -2.96
N ALA A 59 -11.95 6.24 -2.74
CA ALA A 59 -11.32 6.13 -1.42
C ALA A 59 -9.84 6.57 -1.48
N LEU A 60 -9.35 7.07 -0.35
CA LEU A 60 -7.95 7.39 -0.13
C LEU A 60 -7.27 6.24 0.60
N TYR A 61 -6.15 5.75 0.07
CA TYR A 61 -5.35 4.68 0.64
C TYR A 61 -4.08 5.31 1.19
N VAL A 62 -3.86 5.22 2.50
CA VAL A 62 -2.73 5.86 3.18
C VAL A 62 -1.89 4.78 3.83
N HIS A 63 -0.62 4.68 3.43
CA HIS A 63 0.36 3.86 4.12
C HIS A 63 0.65 4.46 5.51
N CYS A 64 0.60 3.60 6.52
CA CYS A 64 0.73 3.97 7.93
C CYS A 64 1.88 3.19 8.57
N GLN A 65 2.36 3.71 9.70
CA GLN A 65 3.32 3.00 10.57
C GLN A 65 2.81 1.59 10.89
N THR A 66 3.68 0.59 11.00
CA THR A 66 3.38 -0.85 11.02
C THR A 66 2.84 -1.41 9.68
N ASP A 67 3.09 -0.71 8.56
CA ASP A 67 2.82 -1.10 7.17
C ASP A 67 1.37 -1.38 6.77
N PHE A 68 0.43 -1.23 7.67
CA PHE A 68 -0.97 -1.33 7.30
C PHE A 68 -1.36 -0.15 6.40
N VAL A 69 -2.33 -0.39 5.53
CA VAL A 69 -2.93 0.64 4.69
C VAL A 69 -4.27 1.03 5.28
N MET A 70 -4.49 2.32 5.46
CA MET A 70 -5.80 2.87 5.84
C MET A 70 -6.56 3.24 4.57
N ARG A 71 -7.70 2.59 4.33
CA ARG A 71 -8.64 2.94 3.25
C ARG A 71 -9.74 3.83 3.81
N ILE A 72 -9.67 5.13 3.51
CA ILE A 72 -10.58 6.17 4.01
C ILE A 72 -11.63 6.48 2.94
N SER A 73 -12.90 6.39 3.31
CA SER A 73 -14.00 6.83 2.45
C SER A 73 -14.60 8.13 2.98
N SER A 74 -14.49 9.18 2.18
CA SER A 74 -15.04 10.51 2.52
C SER A 74 -16.57 10.55 2.45
N SER A 75 -17.18 9.68 1.64
CA SER A 75 -18.63 9.63 1.47
C SER A 75 -19.34 8.96 2.64
N THR A 76 -18.75 7.91 3.21
CA THR A 76 -19.32 7.20 4.37
C THR A 76 -18.78 7.69 5.70
N SER A 77 -17.75 8.54 5.72
CA SER A 77 -17.02 8.93 6.93
C SER A 77 -16.54 7.70 7.72
N THR A 78 -16.08 6.68 7.00
CA THR A 78 -15.53 5.46 7.59
C THR A 78 -14.15 5.17 7.03
N TYR A 79 -13.38 4.39 7.77
CA TYR A 79 -12.11 3.87 7.30
C TYR A 79 -11.98 2.39 7.60
N ARG A 80 -11.25 1.66 6.77
CA ARG A 80 -10.87 0.26 7.00
C ARG A 80 -9.37 0.15 7.15
N VAL A 81 -8.96 -0.81 7.98
CA VAL A 81 -7.55 -1.21 8.09
C VAL A 81 -7.31 -2.40 7.17
N ILE A 82 -6.28 -2.29 6.34
CA ILE A 82 -5.81 -3.37 5.49
C ILE A 82 -4.45 -3.76 6.02
N LYS A 83 -4.36 -4.95 6.63
CA LYS A 83 -3.11 -5.48 7.19
C LYS A 83 -2.12 -5.73 6.04
N PRO A 84 -0.82 -5.53 6.24
CA PRO A 84 0.17 -5.80 5.21
C PRO A 84 0.16 -7.29 4.84
N PRO A 85 0.53 -7.65 3.60
CA PRO A 85 0.61 -9.05 3.17
C PRO A 85 1.70 -9.84 3.90
N ILE A 86 2.70 -9.16 4.45
CA ILE A 86 3.83 -9.76 5.19
C ILE A 86 3.82 -9.25 6.63
N ARG A 87 4.04 -10.15 7.58
CA ARG A 87 4.09 -9.84 9.02
C ARG A 87 5.53 -9.77 9.50
N GLY A 88 5.77 -8.88 10.47
CA GLY A 88 7.09 -8.37 10.92
C GLY A 88 8.15 -9.35 11.42
N THR A 89 8.00 -10.66 11.22
CA THR A 89 9.08 -11.64 11.47
C THR A 89 10.00 -11.81 10.26
N GLU A 90 9.56 -11.43 9.05
CA GLU A 90 10.33 -11.51 7.81
C GLU A 90 10.92 -10.15 7.38
N VAL A 91 10.80 -9.13 8.24
CA VAL A 91 10.97 -7.74 7.86
C VAL A 91 12.19 -7.16 8.57
N SER A 92 13.31 -7.04 7.85
CA SER A 92 14.46 -6.26 8.32
C SER A 92 14.10 -4.77 8.37
N ALA A 93 14.91 -4.00 9.09
CA ALA A 93 14.69 -2.56 9.27
C ALA A 93 14.81 -1.75 7.95
N ASP A 94 15.35 -2.36 6.89
CA ASP A 94 15.76 -1.68 5.65
C ASP A 94 14.82 -1.95 4.46
N LEU A 95 13.67 -2.58 4.70
CA LEU A 95 12.70 -2.88 3.64
C LEU A 95 12.02 -1.61 3.10
N GLU A 96 12.08 -1.44 1.79
CA GLU A 96 11.42 -0.34 1.09
C GLU A 96 10.01 -0.78 0.63
N PHE A 97 8.99 -0.10 1.19
CA PHE A 97 7.59 -0.36 0.87
C PHE A 97 7.05 0.74 -0.04
N HIS A 98 6.35 0.34 -1.10
CA HIS A 98 5.71 1.27 -2.00
C HIS A 98 4.23 0.93 -2.22
N LEU A 99 3.40 1.96 -2.07
CA LEU A 99 2.00 1.92 -2.44
C LEU A 99 1.85 2.60 -3.81
N ALA A 100 1.29 1.88 -4.78
CA ALA A 100 1.11 2.39 -6.14
C ALA A 100 -0.32 2.17 -6.64
N ARG A 101 -0.72 2.95 -7.64
CA ARG A 101 -2.02 2.85 -8.30
C ARG A 101 -1.87 2.53 -9.78
N SER A 102 -2.66 1.58 -10.28
CA SER A 102 -2.84 1.31 -11.71
C SER A 102 -4.33 1.17 -12.05
N LYS A 103 -4.66 1.00 -13.33
CA LYS A 103 -6.04 0.77 -13.82
C LYS A 103 -6.72 -0.40 -13.12
N MET A 104 -5.97 -1.45 -12.79
CA MET A 104 -6.54 -2.64 -12.14
C MET A 104 -6.82 -2.44 -10.65
N GLY A 105 -6.13 -1.52 -9.97
CA GLY A 105 -6.33 -1.27 -8.55
C GLY A 105 -5.12 -0.68 -7.83
N ILE A 106 -5.08 -0.88 -6.52
CA ILE A 106 -3.96 -0.53 -5.65
C ILE A 106 -2.98 -1.70 -5.61
N TYR A 107 -1.70 -1.37 -5.68
CA TYR A 107 -0.61 -2.31 -5.62
C TYR A 107 0.25 -2.02 -4.40
N TYR A 108 0.70 -3.09 -3.77
CA TYR A 108 1.67 -3.06 -2.69
C TYR A 108 2.94 -3.71 -3.24
N ALA A 109 4.06 -3.01 -3.20
CA ALA A 109 5.34 -3.53 -3.64
C ALA A 109 6.32 -3.53 -2.47
N LEU A 110 7.10 -4.61 -2.40
CA LEU A 110 8.18 -4.79 -1.45
C LEU A 110 9.44 -5.16 -2.21
N LEU A 111 10.52 -4.44 -1.94
CA LEU A 111 11.87 -4.83 -2.30
C LEU A 111 12.61 -5.23 -1.02
N ASP A 112 13.09 -6.47 -0.96
CA ASP A 112 13.86 -6.93 0.20
C ASP A 112 15.38 -6.74 0.06
N ASP A 113 16.11 -6.95 1.16
CA ASP A 113 17.57 -6.80 1.22
C ASP A 113 18.30 -7.72 0.23
N ASN A 114 17.65 -8.79 -0.22
CA ASN A 114 18.18 -9.68 -1.25
C ASN A 114 17.78 -9.21 -2.64
N TYR A 115 17.25 -8.01 -2.82
CA TYR A 115 16.71 -7.46 -4.07
C TYR A 115 15.56 -8.28 -4.66
N ARG A 116 14.82 -9.02 -3.84
CA ARG A 116 13.66 -9.77 -4.30
C ARG A 116 12.45 -8.85 -4.34
N LEU A 117 11.92 -8.64 -5.53
CA LEU A 117 10.72 -7.85 -5.74
C LEU A 117 9.49 -8.72 -5.58
N ARG A 118 8.61 -8.34 -4.66
CA ARG A 118 7.28 -8.93 -4.50
C ARG A 118 6.21 -7.85 -4.69
N VAL A 119 5.21 -8.16 -5.50
CA VAL A 119 4.11 -7.23 -5.81
C VAL A 119 2.77 -7.92 -5.57
N TRP A 120 1.93 -7.28 -4.76
CA TRP A 120 0.55 -7.69 -4.50
C TRP A 120 -0.43 -6.69 -5.11
N ILE A 121 -1.56 -7.19 -5.58
CA ILE A 121 -2.72 -6.37 -5.94
C ILE A 121 -3.77 -6.46 -4.84
N LEU A 122 -4.40 -5.33 -4.52
CA LEU A 122 -5.53 -5.29 -3.62
C LEU A 122 -6.79 -5.77 -4.34
N ASP A 123 -7.37 -6.86 -3.87
CA ASP A 123 -8.68 -7.31 -4.28
C ASP A 123 -9.73 -6.81 -3.27
N GLU A 124 -10.76 -6.15 -3.79
CA GLU A 124 -11.90 -5.62 -3.01
C GLU A 124 -13.23 -6.30 -3.39
N SER A 125 -13.18 -7.54 -3.88
CA SER A 125 -14.38 -8.29 -4.26
C SER A 125 -15.12 -8.88 -3.04
N CYS A 126 -16.45 -8.94 -3.13
CA CYS A 126 -17.33 -9.70 -2.23
C CYS A 126 -17.09 -9.47 -0.72
N ASP A 127 -17.13 -8.21 -0.29
CA ASP A 127 -16.98 -7.76 1.11
C ASP A 127 -15.63 -8.03 1.78
N GLN A 128 -14.72 -8.72 1.09
CA GLN A 128 -13.38 -9.00 1.55
C GLN A 128 -12.39 -8.02 0.92
N ILE A 129 -11.36 -7.68 1.69
CA ILE A 129 -10.25 -6.86 1.23
C ILE A 129 -8.99 -7.66 1.51
N GLU A 130 -8.36 -8.15 0.45
CA GLU A 130 -7.22 -9.07 0.55
C GLU A 130 -6.12 -8.70 -0.46
N TRP A 131 -4.87 -8.88 -0.03
CA TRP A 131 -3.71 -8.77 -0.91
C TRP A 131 -3.48 -10.07 -1.66
N LYS A 132 -3.53 -10.03 -3.00
CA LYS A 132 -3.21 -11.17 -3.87
C LYS A 132 -1.84 -10.99 -4.49
N LEU A 133 -0.93 -11.95 -4.27
CA LEU A 133 0.40 -11.94 -4.87
C LEU A 133 0.28 -12.04 -6.39
N ARG A 134 0.90 -11.10 -7.11
CA ARG A 134 0.91 -11.04 -8.58
C ARG A 134 2.27 -11.37 -9.15
N HIS A 135 3.32 -10.94 -8.46
CA HIS A 135 4.68 -11.14 -8.91
C HIS A 135 5.60 -11.42 -7.73
N ASP A 136 6.54 -12.33 -7.96
CA ASP A 136 7.62 -12.65 -7.04
C ASP A 136 8.83 -13.00 -7.89
N SER A 137 9.90 -12.21 -7.78
CA SER A 137 11.12 -12.45 -8.55
C SER A 137 11.88 -13.69 -8.09
N GLY A 138 11.56 -14.24 -6.92
CA GLY A 138 12.14 -15.45 -6.34
C GLY A 138 13.57 -15.24 -5.84
N ARG A 139 14.51 -14.99 -6.77
CA ARG A 139 15.89 -14.58 -6.48
C ARG A 139 16.03 -13.07 -6.66
N GLY A 140 17.00 -12.50 -5.97
CA GLY A 140 17.36 -11.09 -6.10
C GLY A 140 17.53 -10.66 -7.54
N LEU A 141 16.98 -9.50 -7.89
CA LEU A 141 17.23 -8.90 -9.19
C LEU A 141 18.75 -8.67 -9.35
N PRO A 142 19.40 -9.18 -10.41
CA PRO A 142 20.81 -8.93 -10.63
C PRO A 142 21.02 -7.42 -10.85
N PHE A 143 21.88 -6.83 -10.03
CA PHE A 143 22.20 -5.40 -9.87
C PHE A 143 22.46 -4.56 -11.13
N SER A 144 22.50 -5.14 -12.33
CA SER A 144 22.95 -4.41 -13.53
C SER A 144 21.97 -3.35 -14.06
N SER A 145 20.75 -3.23 -13.51
CA SER A 145 19.72 -2.36 -14.10
C SER A 145 19.13 -1.28 -13.18
N LEU A 146 19.58 -1.17 -11.92
CA LEU A 146 19.04 -0.18 -10.97
C LEU A 146 19.94 1.05 -10.73
N GLU A 147 21.16 1.10 -11.29
CA GLU A 147 22.10 2.21 -11.05
C GLU A 147 21.66 3.57 -11.63
N THR A 148 20.55 3.64 -12.37
CA THR A 148 20.00 4.93 -12.83
C THR A 148 18.49 4.93 -12.79
N CYS A 149 17.91 5.05 -11.61
CA CYS A 149 16.53 5.51 -11.49
C CYS A 149 16.43 6.54 -10.36
N ASP A 150 16.76 7.77 -10.74
CA ASP A 150 16.43 8.97 -9.97
C ASP A 150 14.94 8.98 -9.63
N HIS A 151 14.62 8.77 -8.34
CA HIS A 151 13.46 9.22 -7.53
C HIS A 151 12.12 9.63 -8.20
N GLY A 152 11.74 9.05 -9.34
CA GLY A 152 10.46 9.27 -10.01
C GLY A 152 9.39 8.28 -9.57
N PRO A 153 8.09 8.65 -9.57
CA PRO A 153 7.01 7.70 -9.32
C PRO A 153 7.01 6.64 -10.42
N TRP A 154 7.28 5.39 -10.04
CA TRP A 154 7.40 4.27 -10.96
C TRP A 154 6.06 3.97 -11.63
N VAL A 155 6.02 4.05 -12.96
CA VAL A 155 4.86 3.64 -13.77
C VAL A 155 5.14 2.27 -14.34
N LEU A 156 4.41 1.26 -13.87
CA LEU A 156 4.40 -0.07 -14.48
C LEU A 156 3.72 0.07 -15.86
N THR A 157 4.50 -0.10 -16.92
CA THR A 157 3.95 -0.26 -18.27
C THR A 157 3.87 -1.74 -18.56
N ASP A 158 2.65 -2.27 -18.74
CA ASP A 158 2.46 -3.59 -19.31
C ASP A 158 2.97 -3.54 -20.74
N VAL A 159 4.13 -4.14 -20.99
CA VAL A 159 4.62 -4.38 -22.35
C VAL A 159 3.94 -5.66 -22.82
N ASP A 160 2.84 -5.50 -23.56
CA ASP A 160 2.25 -6.60 -24.32
C ASP A 160 3.31 -7.10 -25.31
N TYR A 161 3.80 -8.32 -25.08
CA TYR A 161 4.56 -9.05 -26.08
C TYR A 161 3.55 -9.60 -27.09
N ASP A 162 3.33 -8.86 -28.17
CA ASP A 162 2.71 -9.42 -29.38
C ASP A 162 3.69 -10.45 -29.97
N ASP A 163 3.44 -11.72 -29.65
CA ASP A 163 4.04 -12.88 -30.29
C ASP A 163 3.35 -13.11 -31.64
N GLU A 164 3.83 -12.43 -32.69
CA GLU A 164 3.58 -12.87 -34.06
C GLU A 164 4.74 -13.73 -34.56
N SER A 165 4.76 -14.99 -34.13
CA SER A 165 5.53 -16.04 -34.77
C SER A 165 4.72 -16.76 -35.88
N GLU A 166 5.25 -16.59 -37.09
CA GLU A 166 5.21 -17.46 -38.27
C GLU A 166 3.92 -17.70 -39.07
N GLY A 167 3.99 -17.31 -40.36
CA GLY A 167 3.20 -17.86 -41.46
C GLY A 167 4.03 -17.95 -42.75
N ARG A 168 4.65 -19.12 -42.97
CA ARG A 168 5.55 -19.48 -44.09
C ARG A 168 4.81 -19.71 -45.44
N ARG A 169 5.57 -19.54 -46.55
CA ARG A 169 5.39 -20.04 -47.95
C ARG A 169 4.55 -19.13 -48.85
N ARG A 170 4.93 -18.79 -50.09
CA ARG A 170 5.84 -19.40 -51.09
C ARG A 170 6.65 -18.33 -51.81
#